data_AF-A0A369WCD5-F1
#
_entry.id   AF-A0A369WCD5-F1
#
_cell.length_a   1.000
_cell.length_b   1.000
_cell.length_c   1.000
_cell.angle_alpha   90.00
_cell.angle_beta   90.00
_cell.angle_gamma   90.00
#
_symmetry.space_group_name_H-M   'P 1'
#
loop_
_entity.id
_entity.type
_entity.pdbx_description
1 polymer ?
#
loop_
_entity_poly.entity_id
_entity_poly.type
_entity_poly.pdbx_seq_one_letter_code
_entity_poly.pdbx_strand_id
1 'polypeptide(L)'
;MVSPKVIPYLEPLEDIEARARKNFGDCTGLYLHYIIREFSRYWRGLQKREDPFLAGKVWDQLNFYFDQKLREIATIRLEMEWLIFEYDNEQLFDPEHEPGPFWRT
;
A
#
# COMPACT_ATOMS: atom_id res chain seq x y z
N MET A 1 17.87 -5.01 -3.14
CA MET A 1 17.50 -6.29 -2.53
C MET A 1 17.15 -6.02 -1.07
N VAL A 2 15.96 -6.40 -0.61
CA VAL A 2 15.53 -6.19 0.79
C VAL A 2 16.45 -7.01 1.71
N SER A 3 16.92 -6.43 2.81
CA SER A 3 17.71 -7.17 3.79
C SER A 3 16.85 -8.28 4.43
N PRO A 4 17.36 -9.51 4.58
CA PRO A 4 16.63 -10.58 5.27
C PRO A 4 16.17 -10.21 6.68
N LYS A 5 16.86 -9.26 7.32
CA LYS A 5 16.49 -8.74 8.66
C LYS A 5 15.27 -7.82 8.63
N VAL A 6 14.96 -7.22 7.48
CA VAL A 6 13.83 -6.28 7.33
C VAL A 6 12.53 -7.02 7.02
N ILE A 7 12.61 -8.16 6.32
CA ILE A 7 11.45 -8.94 5.85
C ILE A 7 10.42 -9.23 6.96
N PRO A 8 10.80 -9.68 8.17
CA PRO A 8 9.82 -9.99 9.22
C PRO A 8 9.01 -8.78 9.70
N TYR A 9 9.51 -7.56 9.46
CA TYR A 9 8.80 -6.32 9.80
C TYR A 9 7.92 -5.81 8.65
N LEU A 10 8.06 -6.38 7.44
CA LEU A 10 7.23 -6.05 6.28
C LEU A 10 6.03 -7.00 6.15
N GLU A 11 6.16 -8.27 6.53
CA GLU A 11 5.06 -9.26 6.49
C GLU A 11 3.77 -8.76 7.16
N PRO A 12 3.80 -8.10 8.34
CA PRO A 12 2.58 -7.59 8.97
C PRO A 12 1.86 -6.50 8.16
N LEU A 13 2.56 -5.81 7.25
CA LEU A 13 1.95 -4.81 6.36
C LEU A 13 1.06 -5.49 5.31
N GLU A 14 1.49 -6.63 4.78
CA GLU A 14 0.71 -7.44 3.83
C GLU A 14 -0.57 -7.97 4.50
N ASP A 15 -0.47 -8.42 5.75
CA ASP A 15 -1.63 -8.87 6.52
C ASP A 15 -2.64 -7.75 6.76
N ILE A 16 -2.16 -6.52 7.04
CA ILE A 16 -3.02 -5.35 7.17
C ILE A 16 -3.70 -5.04 5.84
N GLU A 17 -2.96 -5.06 4.73
CA GLU A 17 -3.50 -4.79 3.40
C GLU A 17 -4.57 -5.83 3.01
N ALA A 18 -4.31 -7.12 3.23
CA ALA A 18 -5.27 -8.18 2.96
C ALA A 18 -6.58 -7.99 3.73
N ARG A 19 -6.50 -7.54 4.99
CA ARG A 19 -7.69 -7.18 5.78
C ARG A 19 -8.39 -5.93 5.25
N ALA A 20 -7.66 -4.91 4.82
CA ALA A 20 -8.24 -3.71 4.23
C ALA A 20 -9.02 -4.06 2.96
N ARG A 21 -8.41 -4.86 2.07
CA ARG A 21 -9.01 -5.31 0.81
C ARG A 21 -10.29 -6.11 1.04
N LYS A 22 -10.26 -7.03 2.02
CA LYS A 22 -11.43 -7.84 2.36
C LYS A 22 -12.61 -7.02 2.87
N ASN A 23 -12.35 -5.97 3.64
CA ASN A 23 -13.42 -5.24 4.36
C ASN A 23 -13.85 -3.93 3.68
N PHE A 24 -12.98 -3.31 2.88
CA PHE A 24 -13.16 -1.97 2.33
C PHE A 24 -12.64 -1.85 0.89
N GLY A 25 -12.39 -2.96 0.20
CA GLY A 25 -11.78 -2.96 -1.14
C GLY A 25 -12.61 -2.23 -2.20
N ASP A 26 -13.90 -2.06 -1.96
CA ASP A 26 -14.90 -1.38 -2.78
C ASP A 26 -14.97 0.14 -2.55
N CYS A 27 -14.31 0.66 -1.50
CA CYS A 27 -14.34 2.08 -1.18
C CYS A 27 -12.95 2.60 -0.82
N THR A 28 -12.31 3.32 -1.75
CA THR A 28 -10.98 3.89 -1.56
C THR A 28 -10.87 4.78 -0.32
N GLY A 29 -11.87 5.59 -0.02
CA GLY A 29 -11.85 6.43 1.19
C GLY A 29 -11.72 5.60 2.48
N LEU A 30 -12.56 4.56 2.62
CA LEU A 30 -12.53 3.67 3.79
C LEU A 30 -11.28 2.79 3.81
N TYR A 31 -10.86 2.29 2.65
CA TYR A 31 -9.64 1.51 2.48
C TYR A 31 -8.40 2.28 2.95
N LEU A 32 -8.19 3.48 2.41
CA LEU A 32 -7.02 4.31 2.73
C LEU A 32 -7.06 4.75 4.19
N HIS A 33 -8.23 5.10 4.72
CA HIS A 33 -8.37 5.40 6.15
C HIS A 33 -7.93 4.23 7.03
N TYR A 34 -8.36 3.00 6.70
CA TYR A 34 -7.96 1.80 7.44
C TYR A 34 -6.44 1.56 7.35
N ILE A 35 -5.87 1.59 6.15
CA ILE A 35 -4.42 1.41 5.93
C ILE A 35 -3.63 2.41 6.77
N ILE A 36 -3.92 3.71 6.64
CA ILE A 36 -3.19 4.77 7.35
C ILE A 36 -3.24 4.54 8.87
N ARG A 37 -4.42 4.19 9.41
CA ARG A 37 -4.60 3.95 10.84
C ARG A 37 -3.81 2.75 11.34
N GLU A 38 -3.91 1.61 10.65
CA GLU A 38 -3.25 0.36 11.07
C GLU A 38 -1.74 0.39 10.86
N PHE A 39 -1.28 0.93 9.71
CA PHE A 39 0.15 1.14 9.43
C PHE A 39 0.75 2.08 10.48
N SER A 40 0.09 3.21 10.76
CA SER A 40 0.56 4.14 11.81
C SER A 40 0.66 3.44 13.17
N ARG A 41 -0.36 2.65 13.56
CA ARG A 41 -0.33 1.91 14.82
C ARG A 41 0.85 0.95 14.89
N TYR A 42 1.07 0.19 13.82
CA TYR A 42 2.17 -0.75 13.74
C TYR A 42 3.53 -0.04 13.79
N TRP A 43 3.72 1.02 13.01
CA TRP A 43 4.93 1.83 13.00
C TRP A 43 5.27 2.41 14.38
N ARG A 44 4.28 3.00 15.07
CA ARG A 44 4.46 3.49 16.44
C ARG A 44 4.77 2.35 17.41
N GLY A 45 4.24 1.16 17.17
CA GLY A 45 4.59 -0.04 17.92
C GLY A 45 6.06 -0.42 17.77
N LEU A 46 6.59 -0.40 16.54
CA LEU A 46 8.00 -0.66 16.26
C LEU A 46 8.92 0.38 16.89
N GLN A 47 8.58 1.68 16.82
CA GLN A 47 9.36 2.76 17.43
C GLN A 47 9.51 2.63 18.95
N LYS A 48 8.54 1.98 19.61
CA LYS A 48 8.56 1.75 21.06
C LYS A 48 9.24 0.44 21.44
N ARG A 49 9.56 -0.43 20.48
CA ARG A 49 10.28 -1.68 20.76
C ARG A 49 11.76 -1.38 20.94
N GLU A 50 12.32 -1.80 22.06
CA GLU A 50 13.76 -1.87 22.25
C GLU A 50 14.30 -3.14 21.56
N ASP A 51 14.22 -3.17 20.23
CA ASP A 51 14.76 -4.27 19.43
C ASP A 51 16.16 -3.90 18.91
N PRO A 52 17.24 -4.52 19.42
CA PRO A 52 18.61 -4.21 19.00
C PRO A 52 18.89 -4.57 17.53
N PHE A 53 18.06 -5.41 16.89
CA PHE A 53 18.18 -5.70 15.46
C PHE A 53 17.58 -4.59 14.60
N LEU A 54 16.70 -3.77 15.18
CA LEU A 54 15.97 -2.69 14.54
C LEU A 54 16.67 -1.33 14.73
N ALA A 55 17.98 -1.31 14.55
CA ALA A 55 18.80 -0.12 14.75
C ALA A 55 19.65 0.22 13.52
N GLY A 56 20.02 1.51 13.42
CA GLY A 56 20.87 2.04 12.35
C GLY A 56 20.34 1.70 10.96
N LYS A 57 21.19 1.12 10.11
CA LYS A 57 20.88 0.85 8.70
C LYS A 57 19.65 -0.04 8.48
N VAL A 58 19.32 -0.94 9.42
CA VAL A 58 18.11 -1.79 9.31
C VAL A 58 16.85 -0.95 9.48
N TRP A 59 16.87 0.00 10.41
CA TRP A 59 15.76 0.92 10.64
C TRP A 59 15.54 1.85 9.43
N ASP A 60 16.62 2.37 8.86
CA ASP A 60 16.54 3.22 7.66
C ASP A 60 15.97 2.46 6.46
N GLN A 61 16.39 1.20 6.27
CA GLN A 61 15.84 0.34 5.22
C GLN A 61 14.36 0.04 5.44
N LEU A 62 13.98 -0.27 6.68
CA LEU A 62 12.57 -0.50 7.00
C LEU A 62 11.73 0.74 6.72
N ASN A 63 12.19 1.94 7.11
CA ASN A 63 11.51 3.20 6.82
C ASN A 63 11.32 3.41 5.31
N PHE A 64 12.37 3.18 4.51
CA PHE A 64 12.30 3.27 3.06
C PHE A 64 11.22 2.33 2.47
N TYR A 65 11.22 1.05 2.86
CA TYR A 65 10.24 0.10 2.34
C TYR A 65 8.81 0.38 2.82
N PHE A 66 8.67 0.90 4.03
CA PHE A 66 7.39 1.33 4.58
C PHE A 66 6.78 2.48 3.74
N ASP A 67 7.58 3.51 3.44
CA ASP A 67 7.17 4.63 2.59
C ASP A 67 6.86 4.15 1.16
N GLN A 68 7.69 3.27 0.60
CA GLN A 68 7.47 2.70 -0.73
C GLN A 68 6.13 1.97 -0.82
N LYS A 69 5.78 1.14 0.18
CA LYS A 69 4.50 0.41 0.22
C LYS A 69 3.31 1.37 0.32
N LEU A 70 3.39 2.41 1.15
CA LEU A 70 2.34 3.42 1.25
C LEU A 70 2.13 4.16 -0.08
N ARG A 71 3.22 4.51 -0.77
CA ARG A 71 3.14 5.14 -2.10
C ARG A 71 2.51 4.23 -3.13
N GLU A 72 2.91 2.96 -3.17
CA GLU A 72 2.32 1.97 -4.08
C GLU A 72 0.81 1.84 -3.87
N ILE A 73 0.37 1.70 -2.61
CA ILE A 73 -1.05 1.65 -2.26
C ILE A 73 -1.76 2.94 -2.69
N ALA A 74 -1.18 4.11 -2.41
CA ALA A 74 -1.78 5.38 -2.76
C ALA A 74 -1.92 5.55 -4.28
N THR A 75 -0.88 5.19 -5.05
CA THR A 75 -0.92 5.25 -6.52
C THR A 75 -2.04 4.38 -7.05
N ILE A 76 -2.08 3.09 -6.70
CA ILE A 76 -3.07 2.15 -7.21
C ILE A 76 -4.49 2.61 -6.88
N ARG A 77 -4.72 3.14 -5.66
CA ARG A 77 -6.05 3.52 -5.20
C ARG A 77 -6.49 4.92 -5.65
N LEU A 78 -5.56 5.80 -6.01
CA LEU A 78 -5.85 7.15 -6.48
C LEU A 78 -5.72 7.29 -7.99
N GLU A 79 -5.44 6.21 -8.71
CA GLU A 79 -5.63 6.15 -10.14
C GLU A 79 -7.08 6.48 -10.46
N MET A 80 -7.27 7.50 -11.29
CA MET A 80 -8.58 8.03 -11.65
C MET A 80 -9.49 6.94 -12.24
N GLU A 81 -8.89 5.99 -12.96
CA GLU A 81 -9.61 4.85 -13.51
C GLU A 81 -10.25 3.99 -12.42
N TRP A 82 -9.49 3.72 -11.36
CA TRP A 82 -9.97 2.94 -10.22
C TRP A 82 -11.03 3.69 -9.41
N LEU A 83 -10.86 5.00 -9.23
CA LEU A 83 -11.82 5.84 -8.51
C LEU A 83 -13.18 5.93 -9.23
N ILE A 84 -13.16 5.98 -10.57
CA ILE A 84 -14.39 5.99 -11.38
C ILE A 84 -15.06 4.62 -11.30
N PHE A 85 -14.30 3.54 -11.48
CA PHE A 85 -14.82 2.18 -11.34
C PHE A 85 -15.47 1.95 -9.96
N GLU A 86 -14.92 2.46 -8.86
CA GLU A 86 -15.57 2.34 -7.55
C GLU A 86 -16.87 3.13 -7.40
N TYR A 87 -17.08 4.17 -8.20
CA TYR A 87 -18.25 5.04 -8.09
C TYR A 87 -19.49 4.41 -8.74
N ASP A 88 -19.35 3.83 -9.93
CA ASP A 88 -20.47 3.28 -10.70
C ASP A 88 -20.31 1.79 -11.06
N ASN A 89 -19.15 1.17 -10.78
CA ASN A 89 -18.82 -0.21 -11.12
C ASN A 89 -18.77 -0.50 -12.63
N GLU A 90 -18.53 0.55 -13.44
CA GLU A 90 -18.40 0.45 -14.90
C GLU A 90 -16.94 0.62 -15.34
N GLN A 91 -16.52 -0.16 -16.34
CA GLN A 91 -15.19 -0.02 -16.93
C GLN A 91 -15.11 1.26 -17.79
N LEU A 92 -14.00 1.98 -17.69
CA LEU A 92 -13.77 3.21 -18.45
C LEU A 92 -13.46 2.99 -19.92
N PHE A 93 -12.98 1.81 -20.29
CA PHE A 93 -12.68 1.44 -21.66
C PHE A 93 -13.71 0.45 -22.16
N ASP A 94 -13.95 0.50 -23.47
CA ASP A 94 -14.70 -0.53 -24.17
C ASP A 94 -13.94 -1.87 -24.02
N PRO A 95 -14.59 -2.97 -23.57
CA PRO A 95 -13.94 -4.28 -23.47
C PRO A 95 -13.30 -4.76 -24.78
N GLU A 96 -13.78 -4.28 -25.93
CA GLU A 96 -13.23 -4.59 -27.25
C GLU A 96 -12.08 -3.65 -27.67
N HIS A 97 -11.78 -2.62 -26.86
CA HIS A 97 -10.80 -1.58 -27.18
C HIS A 97 -10.07 -1.07 -25.92
N GLU A 98 -9.15 -1.89 -25.38
CA GLU A 98 -8.22 -1.44 -24.34
C GLU A 98 -7.27 -0.36 -24.90
N PRO A 99 -7.28 0.88 -24.37
CA PRO A 99 -6.46 1.95 -24.90
C PRO A 99 -4.97 1.67 -24.64
N GLY A 100 -4.18 1.63 -25.71
CA GLY A 100 -2.72 1.58 -25.61
C GLY A 100 -2.12 2.92 -25.10
N PRO A 101 -0.85 2.92 -24.67
CA PRO A 101 -0.21 4.15 -24.20
C PRO A 101 -0.04 5.17 -25.34
N PHE A 102 -0.88 6.20 -25.38
CA PHE A 102 -0.83 7.24 -26.42
C PHE A 102 0.44 8.11 -26.37
N TRP A 103 1.12 8.16 -25.22
CA TRP A 103 2.33 8.96 -24.98
C TRP A 103 3.66 8.27 -25.33
N ARG A 104 3.62 7.07 -25.92
CA ARG A 104 4.82 6.37 -26.41
C ARG A 104 5.10 6.62 -27.90
N THR A 105 4.54 7.70 -28.45
CA THR A 105 4.84 8.18 -29.81
C THR A 105 5.98 9.18 -29.84
#